data_AF-A0A812UL19-F1
#
_entry.id   AF-A0A812UL19-F1
#
_cell.length_a   1.000
_cell.length_b   1.000
_cell.length_c   1.000
_cell.angle_alpha   90.00
_cell.angle_beta   90.00
_cell.angle_gamma   90.00
#
_symmetry.space_group_name_H-M   'P 1'
#
loop_
_entity.id
_entity.type
_entity.pdbx_description
1 polymer ?
#
loop_
_entity_poly.entity_id
_entity_poly.type
_entity_poly.pdbx_seq_one_letter_code
_entity_poly.pdbx_strand_id
1 'polypeptide(L)'
;MDYRCVETTFKRPACLLQFGMLGSMAVVMAYRAYLIIQKADHPPVEVEVESARGSGKWAICEHPDFRTLYGAGFGIMSGQWLGGSAVSGQSLAGQDGSKLSTQVIEFGGWKLSCAIVDLTSHPLQAYPGAFWLCSQAAVTWFLLETDKKWVRVAEHGPGHLAVQRLSMQRYGWDWGYDSNHSDVFATLPIIENPKGARHHQKHCHMTQFEKKRQDATLLLIVIDSPHVIVTTSLGILPQMTSLLGTLGGLMTVMGLIFTTVFVQKYPDSNVVATFRSRTLIGHQENGNPALPPQDDGKCPVPPVTYTSQQQLPNKVVTRARRQSGVPPIPVPPGIRHP
;
A
#
# COMPACT_ATOMS: atom_id res chain seq x y z
N MET A 1 35.23 -17.80 7.05
CA MET A 1 36.39 -18.11 7.91
C MET A 1 37.50 -18.64 7.00
N ASP A 2 38.75 -18.19 7.15
CA ASP A 2 39.85 -18.87 6.49
C ASP A 2 40.26 -20.10 7.33
N TYR A 3 39.78 -21.27 6.94
CA TYR A 3 40.05 -22.55 7.61
C TYR A 3 41.55 -22.87 7.73
N ARG A 4 42.37 -22.23 6.89
CA ARG A 4 43.83 -22.37 6.91
C ARG A 4 44.45 -21.77 8.17
N CYS A 5 43.80 -20.74 8.72
CA CYS A 5 44.27 -19.96 9.87
C CYS A 5 43.81 -20.53 11.23
N VAL A 6 42.99 -21.58 11.23
CA VAL A 6 42.54 -22.25 12.46
C VAL A 6 43.62 -23.24 12.91
N GLU A 7 43.93 -23.26 14.20
CA GLU A 7 44.88 -24.23 14.77
C GLU A 7 44.39 -25.67 14.55
N THR A 8 45.31 -26.58 14.22
CA THR A 8 45.01 -27.96 13.79
C THR A 8 44.16 -28.74 14.80
N THR A 9 44.37 -28.51 16.09
CA THR A 9 43.61 -29.08 17.22
C THR A 9 42.14 -28.65 17.23
N PHE A 10 41.83 -27.42 16.80
CA PHE A 10 40.46 -26.87 16.82
C PHE A 10 39.75 -26.94 15.46
N LYS A 11 40.44 -27.39 14.40
CA LYS A 11 39.85 -27.51 13.05
C LYS A 11 38.59 -28.38 13.01
N ARG A 12 38.64 -29.57 13.62
CA ARG A 12 37.49 -30.49 13.68
C ARG A 12 36.27 -29.92 14.42
N PRO A 13 36.40 -29.42 15.66
CA PRO A 13 35.26 -28.84 16.37
C PRO A 13 34.73 -27.56 15.72
N ALA A 14 35.60 -26.71 15.15
CA ALA A 14 35.16 -25.54 14.40
C ALA A 14 34.34 -25.92 13.15
N CYS A 15 34.78 -26.96 12.43
CA CYS A 15 34.08 -27.48 11.27
C CYS A 15 32.71 -28.08 11.65
N LEU A 16 32.68 -28.91 12.69
CA LEU A 16 31.42 -29.49 13.22
C LEU A 16 30.44 -28.42 13.68
N LEU A 17 30.95 -27.39 14.38
CA LEU A 17 30.16 -26.26 14.83
C LEU A 17 29.60 -25.48 13.63
N GLN A 18 30.42 -25.20 12.62
CA GLN A 18 29.99 -24.51 11.40
C GLN A 18 28.93 -25.32 10.63
N PHE A 19 29.11 -26.63 10.48
CA PHE A 19 28.10 -27.50 9.88
C PHE A 19 26.80 -27.54 10.70
N GLY A 20 26.89 -27.63 12.03
CA GLY A 20 25.72 -27.59 12.91
C GLY A 20 24.94 -26.27 12.79
N MET A 21 25.65 -25.14 12.77
CA MET A 21 25.05 -23.82 12.60
C MET A 21 24.41 -23.66 11.22
N LEU A 22 25.11 -24.01 10.14
CA LEU A 22 24.56 -23.97 8.78
C LEU A 22 23.36 -24.91 8.60
N GLY A 23 23.41 -26.11 9.19
CA GLY A 23 22.32 -27.07 9.19
C GLY A 23 21.09 -26.53 9.92
N SER A 24 21.27 -26.02 11.14
CA SER A 24 20.18 -25.41 11.92
C SER A 24 19.53 -24.24 11.18
N MET A 25 20.35 -23.41 10.53
CA MET A 25 19.91 -22.29 9.72
C MET A 25 19.12 -22.74 8.49
N ALA A 26 19.58 -23.78 7.78
CA ALA A 26 18.85 -24.36 6.65
C ALA A 26 17.48 -24.91 7.08
N VAL A 27 17.41 -25.58 8.24
CA VAL A 27 16.14 -26.08 8.81
C VAL A 27 15.19 -24.93 9.15
N VAL A 28 15.68 -23.88 9.82
CA VAL A 28 14.87 -22.70 10.16
C VAL A 28 14.37 -22.00 8.90
N MET A 29 15.22 -21.86 7.87
CA MET A 29 14.84 -21.27 6.59
C MET A 29 13.78 -22.08 5.86
N ALA A 30 13.96 -23.40 5.77
CA ALA A 30 12.99 -24.30 5.16
C ALA A 30 11.65 -24.24 5.90
N TYR A 31 11.68 -24.21 7.24
CA TYR A 31 10.48 -24.08 8.07
C TYR A 31 9.77 -22.74 7.84
N ARG A 32 10.50 -21.63 7.79
CA ARG A 32 9.92 -20.30 7.53
C ARG A 32 9.36 -20.18 6.12
N ALA A 33 10.06 -20.69 5.10
CA ALA A 33 9.57 -20.74 3.73
C ALA A 33 8.30 -21.60 3.62
N TYR A 34 8.27 -22.75 4.30
CA TYR A 34 7.09 -23.59 4.38
C TYR A 34 5.90 -22.84 5.00
N LEU A 35 6.10 -22.10 6.10
CA LEU A 35 5.04 -21.30 6.72
C LEU A 35 4.51 -20.20 5.80
N ILE A 36 5.38 -19.54 5.03
CA ILE A 36 4.98 -18.52 4.04
C ILE A 36 4.10 -19.15 2.97
N ILE A 37 4.50 -20.31 2.44
CA ILE A 37 3.74 -21.04 1.41
C ILE A 37 2.40 -21.53 1.96
N GLN A 38 2.40 -22.11 3.17
CA GLN A 38 1.18 -22.63 3.79
C GLN A 38 0.18 -21.51 4.11
N LYS A 39 0.66 -20.31 4.42
CA LYS A 39 -0.17 -19.13 4.68
C LYS A 39 -0.45 -18.30 3.43
N ALA A 40 -0.16 -18.80 2.24
CA ALA A 40 -0.43 -18.06 1.00
C ALA A 40 -1.92 -17.72 0.84
N ASP A 41 -2.83 -18.56 1.37
CA ASP A 41 -4.27 -18.32 1.35
C ASP A 41 -4.72 -17.23 2.36
N HIS A 42 -3.93 -16.99 3.40
CA HIS A 42 -4.18 -16.01 4.46
C HIS A 42 -2.89 -15.22 4.74
N PRO A 43 -2.46 -14.39 3.77
CA PRO A 43 -1.21 -13.67 3.88
C PRO A 43 -1.21 -12.73 5.10
N PRO A 44 -0.04 -12.41 5.65
CA PRO A 44 0.07 -11.35 6.63
C PRO A 44 -0.39 -10.02 6.02
N VAL A 45 -1.04 -9.21 6.85
CA VAL A 45 -1.64 -7.94 6.46
C VAL A 45 -0.93 -6.81 7.18
N GLU A 46 -0.49 -5.82 6.42
CA GLU A 46 0.03 -4.57 6.94
C GLU A 46 -1.10 -3.53 6.98
N VAL A 47 -1.18 -2.82 8.09
CA VAL A 47 -2.19 -1.78 8.31
C VAL A 47 -1.47 -0.45 8.47
N GLU A 48 -1.70 0.43 7.53
CA GLU A 48 -1.16 1.79 7.52
C GLU A 48 -2.29 2.81 7.53
N VAL A 49 -1.98 4.02 8.01
CA VAL A 49 -2.92 5.13 8.04
C VAL A 49 -2.40 6.20 7.10
N GLU A 50 -3.11 6.41 5.99
CA GLU A 50 -2.79 7.43 4.99
C GLU A 50 -3.76 8.61 5.05
N SER A 51 -3.41 9.72 4.41
CA SER A 51 -4.33 10.84 4.20
C SER A 51 -5.22 10.59 2.97
N ALA A 52 -6.53 10.76 3.12
CA ALA A 52 -7.51 10.70 2.06
C ALA A 52 -7.22 11.78 1.00
N ARG A 53 -7.17 11.36 -0.27
CA ARG A 53 -6.94 12.27 -1.40
C ARG A 53 -8.24 12.89 -1.94
N GLY A 54 -9.39 12.28 -1.66
CA GLY A 54 -10.69 12.71 -2.15
C GLY A 54 -11.82 11.87 -1.58
N SER A 55 -13.04 12.10 -2.06
CA SER A 55 -14.28 11.51 -1.54
C SER A 55 -14.98 10.59 -2.53
N GLY A 56 -14.26 10.09 -3.53
CA GLY A 56 -14.75 9.15 -4.54
C GLY A 56 -15.60 9.79 -5.63
N LYS A 57 -16.20 8.94 -6.47
CA LYS A 57 -17.02 9.34 -7.62
C LYS A 57 -18.49 9.05 -7.35
N TRP A 58 -19.32 10.05 -7.55
CA TRP A 58 -20.75 10.02 -7.21
C TRP A 58 -21.60 10.19 -8.46
N ALA A 59 -22.77 9.56 -8.45
CA ALA A 59 -23.77 9.72 -9.49
C ALA A 59 -25.13 10.04 -8.87
N ILE A 60 -25.80 11.01 -9.48
CA ILE A 60 -27.16 11.43 -9.17
C ILE A 60 -28.02 10.96 -10.33
N CYS A 61 -28.77 9.89 -10.11
CA CYS A 61 -29.52 9.18 -11.13
C CYS A 61 -31.02 9.35 -10.92
N GLU A 62 -31.76 9.34 -12.03
CA GLU A 62 -33.21 9.18 -11.98
C GLU A 62 -33.60 7.76 -11.54
N HIS A 63 -34.74 7.66 -10.86
CA HIS A 63 -35.39 6.37 -10.62
C HIS A 63 -35.95 5.82 -11.95
N PRO A 64 -35.82 4.51 -12.25
CA PRO A 64 -36.23 3.91 -13.53
C PRO A 64 -37.71 4.15 -13.89
N ASP A 65 -38.59 4.24 -12.88
CA ASP A 65 -40.02 4.45 -13.07
C ASP A 65 -40.43 5.90 -13.41
N PHE A 66 -39.61 6.91 -13.04
CA PHE A 66 -40.01 8.32 -13.11
C PHE A 66 -39.31 9.11 -14.24
N ARG A 67 -38.25 8.54 -14.84
CA ARG A 67 -37.63 8.89 -16.15
C ARG A 67 -37.32 10.37 -16.45
N THR A 68 -37.28 11.24 -15.45
CA THR A 68 -36.88 12.64 -15.65
C THR A 68 -36.11 13.21 -14.47
N LEU A 69 -34.80 13.40 -14.68
CA LEU A 69 -33.94 14.27 -13.88
C LEU A 69 -33.98 15.70 -14.45
N TYR A 70 -34.65 16.62 -13.75
CA TYR A 70 -34.79 18.02 -14.20
C TYR A 70 -33.55 18.85 -13.93
N GLY A 71 -32.78 18.48 -12.90
CA GLY A 71 -31.56 19.16 -12.53
C GLY A 71 -30.76 18.36 -11.51
N ALA A 72 -29.45 18.53 -11.55
CA ALA A 72 -28.51 18.00 -10.59
C ALA A 72 -27.45 19.04 -10.25
N GLY A 73 -26.87 18.94 -9.07
CA GLY A 73 -25.96 19.92 -8.53
C GLY A 73 -25.14 19.31 -7.41
N PHE A 74 -24.00 19.93 -7.14
CA PHE A 74 -23.20 19.64 -5.96
C PHE A 74 -22.69 20.95 -5.37
N GLY A 75 -22.33 20.93 -4.10
CA GLY A 75 -21.78 22.09 -3.41
C GLY A 75 -20.81 21.66 -2.33
N ILE A 76 -19.63 22.28 -2.28
CA ILE A 76 -18.62 21.98 -1.26
C ILE A 76 -18.83 22.93 -0.07
N MET A 77 -18.77 22.39 1.14
CA MET A 77 -18.83 23.22 2.35
C MET A 77 -17.42 23.65 2.74
N SER A 78 -17.20 24.95 2.86
CA SER A 78 -15.99 25.47 3.52
C SER A 78 -16.26 25.64 4.99
N GLY A 79 -15.73 24.75 5.81
CA GLY A 79 -15.85 24.80 7.27
C GLY A 79 -16.00 23.42 7.88
N GLN A 80 -15.93 23.36 9.21
CA GLN A 80 -16.07 22.13 9.96
C GLN A 80 -17.55 21.77 10.20
N TRP A 81 -17.91 20.51 9.97
CA TRP A 81 -19.22 19.97 10.31
C TRP A 81 -19.20 19.36 11.73
N LEU A 82 -20.04 19.85 12.65
CA LEU A 82 -20.08 19.38 14.04
C LEU A 82 -21.51 18.94 14.40
N GLY A 83 -21.73 17.62 14.46
CA GLY A 83 -22.83 17.02 15.21
C GLY A 83 -24.25 17.50 14.86
N GLY A 84 -24.54 17.79 13.58
CA GLY A 84 -25.87 18.21 13.14
C GLY A 84 -26.06 19.72 12.94
N SER A 85 -25.03 20.54 13.10
CA SER A 85 -25.03 21.94 12.66
C SER A 85 -23.70 22.32 12.03
N ALA A 86 -23.75 23.00 10.88
CA ALA A 86 -22.58 23.61 10.28
C ALA A 86 -22.17 24.80 11.15
N VAL A 87 -21.10 24.65 11.95
CA VAL A 87 -20.81 25.59 13.04
C VAL A 87 -20.40 26.99 12.57
N SER A 88 -19.94 27.14 11.32
CA SER A 88 -19.63 28.47 10.78
C SER A 88 -19.35 28.45 9.27
N GLY A 89 -19.89 27.46 8.56
CA GLY A 89 -19.59 27.30 7.14
C GLY A 89 -20.40 28.26 6.29
N GLN A 90 -19.77 29.32 5.78
CA GLN A 90 -20.24 29.85 4.49
C GLN A 90 -20.17 28.69 3.50
N SER A 91 -21.21 28.48 2.71
CA SER A 91 -21.05 27.63 1.54
C SER A 91 -20.09 28.39 0.64
N LEU A 92 -18.83 27.95 0.54
CA LEU A 92 -18.02 28.22 -0.66
C LEU A 92 -18.69 27.45 -1.78
N ALA A 93 -19.79 28.03 -2.22
CA ALA A 93 -20.34 27.89 -3.53
C ALA A 93 -19.23 28.50 -4.43
N GLY A 94 -18.16 27.72 -4.62
CA GLY A 94 -17.02 28.10 -5.42
C GLY A 94 -17.47 28.11 -6.87
N GLN A 95 -17.04 29.11 -7.63
CA GLN A 95 -17.15 29.12 -9.08
C GLN A 95 -16.52 27.88 -9.76
N ASP A 96 -15.77 27.07 -8.99
CA ASP A 96 -15.25 25.74 -9.35
C ASP A 96 -16.31 24.64 -9.25
N GLY A 97 -17.58 24.94 -9.54
CA GLY A 97 -18.62 23.94 -9.74
C GLY A 97 -18.22 23.02 -10.89
N SER A 98 -17.44 21.97 -10.58
CA SER A 98 -17.00 20.94 -11.50
C SER A 98 -18.19 20.52 -12.36
N LYS A 99 -18.06 20.75 -13.66
CA LYS A 99 -19.11 20.47 -14.63
C LYS A 99 -19.62 19.04 -14.42
N LEU A 100 -20.86 18.90 -13.99
CA LEU A 100 -21.51 17.60 -13.91
C LEU A 100 -21.50 16.97 -15.30
N SER A 101 -20.90 15.80 -15.41
CA SER A 101 -20.92 15.07 -16.67
C SER A 101 -22.18 14.21 -16.70
N THR A 102 -23.01 14.39 -17.71
CA THR A 102 -24.19 13.55 -17.91
C THR A 102 -23.76 12.28 -18.63
N GLN A 103 -24.01 11.12 -18.02
CA GLN A 103 -23.66 9.81 -18.60
C GLN A 103 -24.78 8.80 -18.31
N VAL A 104 -24.85 7.77 -19.14
CA VAL A 104 -25.76 6.64 -18.92
C VAL A 104 -25.01 5.57 -18.12
N ILE A 105 -25.54 5.19 -16.97
CA ILE A 105 -24.96 4.17 -16.08
C ILE A 105 -25.85 2.92 -16.14
N GLU A 106 -25.24 1.74 -16.21
CA GLU A 106 -25.95 0.48 -16.04
C GLU A 106 -25.94 0.07 -14.56
N PHE A 107 -27.12 -0.03 -13.95
CA PHE A 107 -27.28 -0.37 -12.55
C PHE A 107 -28.49 -1.29 -12.35
N GLY A 108 -28.28 -2.46 -11.76
CA GLY A 108 -29.36 -3.43 -11.51
C GLY A 108 -30.10 -3.89 -12.77
N GLY A 109 -29.44 -3.90 -13.94
CA GLY A 109 -30.04 -4.22 -15.24
C GLY A 109 -30.75 -3.05 -15.94
N TRP A 110 -30.77 -1.86 -15.33
CA TRP A 110 -31.37 -0.65 -15.87
C TRP A 110 -30.30 0.29 -16.44
N LYS A 111 -30.61 0.98 -17.54
CA LYS A 111 -29.81 2.08 -18.06
C LYS A 111 -30.38 3.39 -17.54
N LEU A 112 -29.67 4.02 -16.61
CA LEU A 112 -30.11 5.23 -15.91
C LEU A 112 -29.39 6.45 -16.48
N SER A 113 -30.13 7.54 -16.71
CA SER A 113 -29.53 8.84 -16.99
C SER A 113 -29.06 9.47 -15.69
N CYS A 114 -27.75 9.71 -15.57
CA CYS A 114 -27.14 10.18 -14.34
C CYS A 114 -26.27 11.42 -14.58
N ALA A 115 -26.29 12.32 -13.61
CA ALA A 115 -25.29 13.38 -13.48
C ALA A 115 -24.17 12.89 -12.56
N ILE A 116 -22.94 12.87 -13.07
CA ILE A 116 -21.76 12.36 -12.36
C ILE A 116 -20.90 13.53 -11.88
N VAL A 117 -20.44 13.43 -10.63
CA VAL A 117 -19.41 14.27 -10.05
C VAL A 117 -18.24 13.40 -9.59
N ASP A 118 -17.03 13.73 -10.03
CA ASP A 118 -15.82 13.02 -9.66
C ASP A 118 -15.04 13.85 -8.64
N LEU A 119 -15.03 13.40 -7.38
CA LEU A 119 -14.33 14.02 -6.27
C LEU A 119 -13.13 13.15 -5.83
N THR A 120 -12.69 12.21 -6.66
CA THR A 120 -11.60 11.26 -6.31
C THR A 120 -10.26 11.97 -6.10
N SER A 121 -10.00 13.02 -6.86
CA SER A 121 -8.78 13.84 -6.76
C SER A 121 -9.01 15.20 -6.11
N HIS A 122 -10.23 15.48 -5.63
CA HIS A 122 -10.54 16.78 -5.06
C HIS A 122 -10.02 16.87 -3.62
N PRO A 123 -9.05 17.76 -3.33
CA PRO A 123 -8.47 17.86 -1.99
C PRO A 123 -9.52 18.40 -1.02
N LEU A 124 -9.80 17.62 0.02
CA LEU A 124 -10.69 18.04 1.10
C LEU A 124 -9.95 19.07 1.97
N GLN A 125 -10.34 20.33 1.85
CA GLN A 125 -9.61 21.47 2.42
C GLN A 125 -9.73 21.59 3.95
N ALA A 126 -10.75 20.98 4.58
CA ALA A 126 -10.99 21.04 6.01
C ALA A 126 -11.68 19.78 6.52
N TYR A 127 -11.33 19.36 7.74
CA TYR A 127 -11.91 18.20 8.42
C TYR A 127 -12.43 18.57 9.82
N PRO A 128 -13.57 18.02 10.26
CA PRO A 128 -14.53 17.20 9.48
C PRO A 128 -15.14 17.97 8.30
N GLY A 129 -15.06 17.39 7.11
CA GLY A 129 -15.46 18.03 5.85
C GLY A 129 -16.88 17.62 5.46
N ALA A 130 -17.51 18.39 4.57
CA ALA A 130 -18.82 18.00 4.04
C ALA A 130 -19.08 18.56 2.65
N PHE A 131 -19.92 17.87 1.88
CA PHE A 131 -20.41 18.34 0.59
C PHE A 131 -21.86 17.91 0.36
N TRP A 132 -22.55 18.69 -0.47
CA TRP A 132 -23.94 18.49 -0.84
C TRP A 132 -24.02 17.85 -2.21
N LEU A 133 -24.91 16.88 -2.35
CA LEU A 133 -25.43 16.37 -3.61
C LEU A 133 -26.91 16.73 -3.69
N CYS A 134 -27.31 17.26 -4.84
CA CYS A 134 -28.61 17.89 -4.98
C CYS A 134 -29.27 17.44 -6.28
N SER A 135 -30.58 17.22 -6.24
CA SER A 135 -31.34 16.80 -7.41
C SER A 135 -32.73 17.42 -7.44
N GLN A 136 -33.27 17.50 -8.65
CA GLN A 136 -34.67 17.81 -8.90
C GLN A 136 -35.26 16.68 -9.74
N ALA A 137 -35.93 15.75 -9.07
CA ALA A 137 -36.66 14.64 -9.69
C ALA A 137 -37.77 14.17 -8.76
N ALA A 138 -38.71 13.38 -9.28
CA ALA A 138 -39.76 12.76 -8.46
C ALA A 138 -39.16 11.75 -7.45
N VAL A 139 -38.19 10.95 -7.88
CA VAL A 139 -37.38 10.07 -7.02
C VAL A 139 -35.96 10.07 -7.58
N THR A 140 -34.97 10.25 -6.71
CA THR A 140 -33.55 10.27 -7.06
C THR A 140 -32.83 9.11 -6.40
N TRP A 141 -31.99 8.42 -7.16
CA TRP A 141 -30.99 7.50 -6.65
C TRP A 141 -29.63 8.18 -6.57
N PHE A 142 -29.05 8.20 -5.37
CA PHE A 142 -27.65 8.59 -5.18
C PHE A 142 -26.81 7.33 -5.19
N LEU A 143 -25.83 7.27 -6.10
CA LEU A 143 -24.91 6.17 -6.23
C LEU A 143 -23.47 6.63 -5.94
N LEU A 144 -22.67 5.73 -5.40
CA LEU A 144 -21.24 5.91 -5.15
C LEU A 144 -20.47 4.79 -5.84
N GLU A 145 -19.40 5.13 -6.53
CA GLU A 145 -18.49 4.15 -7.11
C GLU A 145 -17.52 3.63 -6.04
N THR A 146 -17.66 2.35 -5.72
CA THR A 146 -16.81 1.59 -4.79
C THR A 146 -16.22 0.40 -5.54
N ASP A 147 -14.89 0.27 -5.57
CA ASP A 147 -14.20 -0.80 -6.30
C ASP A 147 -14.70 -0.95 -7.77
N LYS A 148 -14.80 0.17 -8.49
CA LYS A 148 -15.29 0.25 -9.88
C LYS A 148 -16.73 -0.25 -10.09
N LYS A 149 -17.51 -0.34 -9.01
CA LYS A 149 -18.92 -0.75 -9.04
C LYS A 149 -19.76 0.35 -8.41
N TRP A 150 -20.88 0.66 -9.05
CA TRP A 150 -21.86 1.57 -8.48
C TRP A 150 -22.65 0.86 -7.39
N VAL A 151 -22.75 1.49 -6.22
CA VAL A 151 -23.57 1.04 -5.10
C VAL A 151 -24.60 2.13 -4.81
N ARG A 152 -25.86 1.72 -4.59
CA ARG A 152 -26.93 2.65 -4.19
C ARG A 152 -26.73 3.05 -2.73
N VAL A 153 -26.60 4.35 -2.52
CA VAL A 153 -26.33 4.97 -1.24
C VAL A 153 -27.61 5.51 -0.59
N ALA A 154 -28.48 6.12 -1.40
CA ALA A 154 -29.74 6.68 -0.94
C ALA A 154 -30.79 6.70 -2.05
N GLU A 155 -32.06 6.67 -1.64
CA GLU A 155 -33.22 6.83 -2.50
C GLU A 155 -34.21 7.78 -1.83
N HIS A 156 -34.45 8.92 -2.47
CA HIS A 156 -35.23 9.99 -1.86
C HIS A 156 -36.15 10.70 -2.87
N GLY A 157 -37.34 11.04 -2.38
CA GLY A 157 -38.33 11.84 -3.10
C GLY A 157 -38.12 13.36 -2.93
N PRO A 158 -39.04 14.18 -3.43
CA PRO A 158 -38.93 15.63 -3.43
C PRO A 158 -38.98 16.19 -2.01
N GLY A 159 -38.15 17.17 -1.70
CA GLY A 159 -38.17 17.86 -0.39
C GLY A 159 -37.48 17.11 0.75
N HIS A 160 -36.92 15.93 0.48
CA HIS A 160 -36.15 15.17 1.46
C HIS A 160 -34.74 15.73 1.63
N LEU A 161 -34.30 15.74 2.88
CA LEU A 161 -32.91 15.96 3.28
C LEU A 161 -32.41 14.71 4.00
N ALA A 162 -31.27 14.19 3.59
CA ALA A 162 -30.57 13.11 4.28
C ALA A 162 -29.13 13.52 4.57
N VAL A 163 -28.62 13.03 5.69
CA VAL A 163 -27.22 13.23 6.07
C VAL A 163 -26.57 11.87 6.24
N GLN A 164 -25.47 11.64 5.53
CA GLN A 164 -24.71 10.42 5.61
C GLN A 164 -23.24 10.69 5.93
N ARG A 165 -22.67 9.80 6.72
CA ARG A 165 -21.24 9.75 7.00
C ARG A 165 -20.55 8.89 5.96
N LEU A 166 -19.50 9.40 5.35
CA LEU A 166 -18.61 8.66 4.46
C LEU A 166 -17.44 8.10 5.25
N SER A 167 -17.21 6.81 5.08
CA SER A 167 -16.05 6.04 5.53
C SER A 167 -15.28 5.58 4.29
N MET A 168 -13.96 5.69 4.34
CA MET A 168 -13.07 5.23 3.27
C MET A 168 -12.06 4.23 3.85
N GLN A 169 -11.92 3.11 3.15
CA GLN A 169 -10.92 2.09 3.42
C GLN A 169 -10.23 1.76 2.11
N ARG A 170 -8.93 1.49 2.16
CA ARG A 170 -8.17 1.07 0.98
C ARG A 170 -7.69 -0.35 1.21
N TYR A 171 -8.01 -1.23 0.29
CA TYR A 171 -7.56 -2.62 0.33
C TYR A 171 -6.58 -2.85 -0.79
N GLY A 172 -5.49 -3.54 -0.49
CA GLY A 172 -4.48 -3.80 -1.50
C GLY A 172 -3.77 -5.12 -1.34
N TRP A 173 -3.04 -5.45 -2.39
CA TRP A 173 -2.12 -6.57 -2.44
C TRP A 173 -0.75 -6.06 -2.89
N ASP A 174 0.28 -6.37 -2.12
CA ASP A 174 1.66 -6.12 -2.51
C ASP A 174 2.33 -7.42 -2.93
N TRP A 175 2.67 -7.53 -4.22
CA TRP A 175 3.37 -8.69 -4.76
C TRP A 175 4.90 -8.51 -4.75
N GLY A 176 5.41 -7.39 -4.25
CA GLY A 176 6.83 -7.02 -4.17
C GLY A 176 7.41 -6.39 -5.45
N TYR A 177 6.70 -6.47 -6.57
CA TYR A 177 7.06 -5.78 -7.83
C TYR A 177 5.92 -4.93 -8.39
N ASP A 178 4.71 -5.14 -7.89
CA ASP A 178 3.52 -4.35 -8.19
C ASP A 178 2.61 -4.39 -6.96
N SER A 179 1.94 -3.27 -6.70
CA SER A 179 0.99 -3.14 -5.60
C SER A 179 -0.33 -2.62 -6.16
N ASN A 180 -1.38 -3.41 -6.02
CA ASN A 180 -2.71 -3.03 -6.49
C ASN A 180 -3.56 -2.65 -5.30
N HIS A 181 -4.14 -1.45 -5.34
CA HIS A 181 -5.02 -0.93 -4.31
C HIS A 181 -6.38 -0.60 -4.91
N SER A 182 -7.45 -0.92 -4.17
CA SER A 182 -8.81 -0.49 -4.46
C SER A 182 -9.36 0.30 -3.29
N ASP A 183 -9.98 1.44 -3.63
CA ASP A 183 -10.67 2.27 -2.66
C ASP A 183 -12.10 1.73 -2.47
N VAL A 184 -12.42 1.45 -1.21
CA VAL A 184 -13.73 0.98 -0.76
C VAL A 184 -14.36 2.05 0.09
N PHE A 185 -15.50 2.54 -0.38
CA PHE A 185 -16.29 3.52 0.35
C PHE A 185 -17.51 2.86 0.99
N ALA A 186 -17.82 3.30 2.20
CA ALA A 186 -19.01 2.90 2.94
C ALA A 186 -19.71 4.15 3.47
N THR A 187 -21.05 4.13 3.46
CA THR A 187 -21.86 5.23 3.95
C THR A 187 -22.75 4.79 5.10
N LEU A 188 -22.86 5.63 6.14
CA LEU A 188 -23.74 5.38 7.29
C LEU A 188 -24.73 6.54 7.44
N PRO A 189 -26.05 6.28 7.53
CA PRO A 189 -27.02 7.34 7.75
C PRO A 189 -26.84 7.95 9.15
N ILE A 190 -26.79 9.28 9.23
CA ILE A 190 -26.75 10.03 10.50
C ILE A 190 -28.13 10.58 10.84
N ILE A 191 -28.78 11.22 9.86
CA ILE A 191 -30.12 11.79 10.01
C ILE A 191 -30.91 11.44 8.77
N GLU A 192 -32.05 10.79 8.98
CA GLU A 192 -33.09 10.64 7.98
C GLU A 192 -34.25 11.56 8.37
N ASN A 193 -34.64 12.45 7.45
CA ASN A 193 -35.91 13.20 7.49
C ASN A 193 -36.01 14.48 8.36
N PRO A 194 -35.08 15.45 8.30
CA PRO A 194 -35.39 16.81 8.72
C PRO A 194 -36.25 17.49 7.63
N LYS A 195 -37.50 17.82 7.96
CA LYS A 195 -38.32 18.72 7.14
C LYS A 195 -37.52 20.01 6.89
N GLY A 196 -37.19 20.35 5.64
CA GLY A 196 -36.47 21.60 5.39
C GLY A 196 -35.67 21.76 4.08
N ALA A 197 -35.69 20.83 3.12
CA ALA A 197 -34.84 20.93 1.94
C ALA A 197 -35.01 22.24 1.13
N ARG A 198 -36.21 22.85 1.14
CA ARG A 198 -36.46 24.17 0.52
C ARG A 198 -35.52 25.27 1.02
N HIS A 199 -35.14 25.27 2.30
CA HIS A 199 -34.26 26.29 2.87
C HIS A 199 -32.78 26.10 2.49
N HIS A 200 -32.43 24.91 1.97
CA HIS A 200 -31.06 24.52 1.70
C HIS A 200 -30.71 24.48 0.20
N GLN A 201 -31.67 24.74 -0.71
CA GLN A 201 -31.43 24.83 -2.16
C GLN A 201 -30.33 25.82 -2.53
N LYS A 202 -30.19 26.92 -1.77
CA LYS A 202 -29.14 27.93 -1.94
C LYS A 202 -27.71 27.41 -1.80
N HIS A 203 -27.52 26.23 -1.19
CA HIS A 203 -26.21 25.60 -1.00
C HIS A 203 -25.78 24.72 -2.18
N CYS A 204 -26.70 24.48 -3.11
CA CYS A 204 -26.43 23.77 -4.35
C CYS A 204 -26.33 24.83 -5.45
N HIS A 205 -25.14 25.01 -6.04
CA HIS A 205 -24.95 25.93 -7.17
C HIS A 205 -25.64 25.42 -8.44
N MET A 206 -26.97 25.38 -8.42
CA MET A 206 -27.81 24.87 -9.49
C MET A 206 -28.36 26.07 -10.25
N THR A 207 -27.65 26.49 -11.29
CA THR A 207 -28.05 27.56 -12.20
C THR A 207 -29.34 27.24 -12.99
N GLN A 208 -29.86 26.01 -12.89
CA GLN A 208 -30.94 25.49 -13.72
C GLN A 208 -32.28 25.26 -12.99
N PHE A 209 -32.45 25.72 -11.73
CA PHE A 209 -33.76 25.69 -11.05
C PHE A 209 -34.72 26.77 -11.60
N GLU A 210 -35.03 26.74 -12.88
CA GLU A 210 -35.93 27.73 -13.49
C GLU A 210 -37.42 27.39 -13.37
N LYS A 211 -37.82 26.31 -12.67
CA LYS A 211 -39.24 25.93 -12.61
C LYS A 211 -39.82 25.79 -11.20
N LYS A 212 -40.84 26.63 -10.97
CA LYS A 212 -41.78 26.80 -9.84
C LYS A 212 -42.49 25.54 -9.28
N ARG A 213 -42.07 24.29 -9.54
CA ARG A 213 -42.97 23.14 -9.25
C ARG A 213 -42.41 21.88 -8.61
N GLN A 214 -41.13 21.75 -8.29
CA GLN A 214 -40.65 20.54 -7.61
C GLN A 214 -39.66 20.85 -6.49
N ASP A 215 -39.95 20.32 -5.31
CA ASP A 215 -39.10 20.39 -4.13
C ASP A 215 -37.80 19.64 -4.41
N ALA A 216 -36.66 20.29 -4.19
CA ALA A 216 -35.36 19.64 -4.39
C ALA A 216 -35.09 18.58 -3.33
N THR A 217 -34.33 17.56 -3.71
CA THR A 217 -33.82 16.53 -2.82
C THR A 217 -32.36 16.80 -2.54
N LEU A 218 -31.95 16.67 -1.27
CA LEU A 218 -30.61 17.01 -0.80
C LEU A 218 -30.01 15.85 -0.03
N LEU A 219 -28.78 15.49 -0.36
CA LEU A 219 -27.96 14.54 0.36
C LEU A 219 -26.68 15.24 0.82
N LEU A 220 -26.52 15.38 2.14
CA LEU A 220 -25.28 15.86 2.75
C LEU A 220 -24.38 14.67 3.03
N ILE A 221 -23.16 14.70 2.50
CA ILE A 221 -22.12 13.74 2.82
C ILE A 221 -21.13 14.41 3.78
N VAL A 222 -20.95 13.80 4.94
CA VAL A 222 -20.02 14.21 6.00
C VAL A 222 -18.82 13.29 6.01
N ILE A 223 -17.63 13.86 6.10
CA ILE A 223 -16.35 13.15 6.14
C ILE A 223 -15.70 13.46 7.48
N ASP A 224 -15.79 12.51 8.41
CA ASP A 224 -15.36 12.70 9.80
C ASP A 224 -13.85 12.78 9.96
N SER A 225 -13.11 12.03 9.15
CA SER A 225 -11.65 11.87 9.29
C SER A 225 -10.93 12.07 7.96
N PRO A 226 -9.78 12.77 7.95
CA PRO A 226 -8.87 12.81 6.80
C PRO A 226 -8.12 11.50 6.59
N HIS A 227 -8.28 10.52 7.46
CA HIS A 227 -7.46 9.33 7.45
C HIS A 227 -8.16 8.15 6.79
N VAL A 228 -7.43 7.45 5.93
CA VAL A 228 -7.84 6.19 5.30
C VAL A 228 -7.01 5.09 5.91
N ILE A 229 -7.70 4.04 6.36
CA ILE A 229 -7.04 2.81 6.79
C ILE A 229 -6.69 2.03 5.51
N VAL A 230 -5.39 1.88 5.26
CA VAL A 230 -4.85 1.09 4.15
C VAL A 230 -4.48 -0.28 4.68
N THR A 231 -5.09 -1.29 4.11
CA THR A 231 -4.92 -2.69 4.50
C THR A 231 -4.29 -3.43 3.33
N THR A 232 -3.01 -3.76 3.44
CA THR A 232 -2.22 -4.36 2.36
C THR A 232 -1.85 -5.80 2.71
N SER A 233 -2.36 -6.75 1.93
CA SER A 233 -1.98 -8.15 2.01
C SER A 233 -0.62 -8.36 1.35
N LEU A 234 0.34 -8.92 2.08
CA LEU A 234 1.69 -9.20 1.57
C LEU A 234 1.74 -10.52 0.80
N GLY A 235 2.13 -10.45 -0.47
CA GLY A 235 2.42 -11.62 -1.28
C GLY A 235 3.64 -12.41 -0.80
N ILE A 236 3.93 -13.52 -1.48
CA ILE A 236 5.04 -14.41 -1.11
C ILE A 236 6.41 -13.72 -1.27
N LEU A 237 6.58 -12.91 -2.32
CA LEU A 237 7.87 -12.28 -2.63
C LEU A 237 8.36 -11.28 -1.56
N PRO A 238 7.56 -10.30 -1.08
CA PRO A 238 8.00 -9.42 0.01
C PRO A 238 8.31 -10.21 1.29
N GLN A 239 7.56 -11.28 1.57
CA GLN A 239 7.86 -12.17 2.70
C GLN A 239 9.20 -12.92 2.53
N MET A 240 9.49 -13.42 1.32
CA MET A 240 10.75 -14.13 1.03
C MET A 240 11.96 -13.18 1.02
N THR A 241 11.80 -11.94 0.55
CA THR A 241 12.88 -10.94 0.59
C THR A 241 13.17 -10.49 2.02
N SER A 242 12.13 -10.29 2.84
CA SER A 242 12.29 -10.07 4.28
C SER A 242 13.03 -11.24 4.95
N LEU A 243 12.68 -12.48 4.61
CA LEU A 243 13.38 -13.67 5.09
C LEU A 243 14.86 -13.68 4.68
N LEU A 244 15.20 -13.32 3.44
CA LEU A 244 16.59 -13.17 2.99
C LEU A 244 17.35 -12.07 3.76
N GLY A 245 16.67 -10.97 4.11
CA GLY A 245 17.22 -9.93 4.97
C GLY A 245 17.59 -10.47 6.36
N THR A 246 16.68 -11.22 6.99
CA THR A 246 16.95 -11.87 8.29
C THR A 246 18.08 -12.89 8.21
N LEU A 247 18.20 -13.61 7.10
CA LEU A 247 19.30 -14.54 6.82
C LEU A 247 20.64 -13.82 6.76
N GLY A 248 20.71 -12.67 6.08
CA GLY A 248 21.92 -11.83 6.05
C GLY A 248 22.33 -11.35 7.45
N GLY A 249 21.36 -10.92 8.26
CA GLY A 249 21.58 -10.57 9.67
C GLY A 249 22.13 -11.75 10.48
N LEU A 250 21.52 -12.93 10.35
CA LEU A 250 21.96 -14.13 11.08
C LEU A 250 23.36 -14.58 10.65
N MET A 251 23.68 -14.55 9.35
CA MET A 251 25.04 -14.85 8.86
C MET A 251 26.08 -13.87 9.42
N THR A 252 25.70 -12.60 9.59
CA THR A 252 26.57 -11.57 10.18
C THR A 252 26.84 -11.87 11.66
N VAL A 253 25.81 -12.23 12.44
CA VAL A 253 25.94 -12.62 13.85
C VAL A 253 26.77 -13.89 14.00
N MET A 254 26.52 -14.91 13.17
CA MET A 254 27.33 -16.13 13.15
C MET A 254 28.79 -15.79 12.83
N GLY A 255 29.03 -14.97 11.81
CA GLY A 255 30.36 -14.46 11.49
C GLY A 255 31.05 -13.81 12.69
N LEU A 256 30.34 -12.94 13.42
CA LEU A 256 30.85 -12.32 14.64
C LEU A 256 31.18 -13.34 15.73
N ILE A 257 30.29 -14.27 16.07
CA ILE A 257 30.53 -15.29 17.10
C ILE A 257 31.73 -16.17 16.75
N PHE A 258 31.83 -16.60 15.49
CA PHE A 258 32.99 -17.38 15.04
C PHE A 258 34.28 -16.56 15.11
N THR A 259 34.23 -15.28 14.76
CA THR A 259 35.41 -14.42 14.93
C THR A 259 35.76 -14.23 16.40
N THR A 260 34.81 -13.95 17.31
CA THR A 260 35.13 -13.72 18.71
C THR A 260 35.67 -14.98 19.39
N VAL A 261 35.05 -16.14 19.18
CA VAL A 261 35.44 -17.41 19.82
C VAL A 261 36.79 -17.93 19.32
N PHE A 262 37.07 -17.83 18.02
CA PHE A 262 38.27 -18.43 17.43
C PHE A 262 39.42 -17.45 17.19
N VAL A 263 39.18 -16.13 17.13
CA VAL A 263 40.23 -15.12 16.93
C VAL A 263 40.77 -14.60 18.28
N GLN A 264 39.98 -14.56 19.37
CA GLN A 264 40.45 -14.03 20.66
C GLN A 264 41.39 -14.97 21.44
N LYS A 265 41.50 -16.25 21.06
CA LYS A 265 42.39 -17.18 21.77
C LYS A 265 43.88 -16.98 21.46
N TYR A 266 44.20 -16.26 20.38
CA TYR A 266 45.57 -15.90 19.98
C TYR A 266 45.66 -14.41 19.67
N PRO A 267 45.61 -13.53 20.69
CA PRO A 267 45.57 -12.07 20.49
C PRO A 267 46.72 -11.53 19.62
N ASP A 268 47.86 -12.24 19.61
CA ASP A 268 49.08 -11.85 18.90
C ASP A 268 49.31 -12.60 17.57
N SER A 269 48.36 -13.41 17.08
CA SER A 269 48.55 -14.10 15.79
C SER A 269 48.37 -13.16 14.60
N ASN A 270 49.16 -13.37 13.54
CA ASN A 270 49.07 -12.64 12.26
C ASN A 270 47.65 -12.63 11.66
N VAL A 271 46.82 -13.61 12.01
CA VAL A 271 45.41 -13.71 11.60
C VAL A 271 44.57 -12.63 12.26
N VAL A 272 44.78 -12.36 13.56
CA VAL A 272 44.09 -11.29 14.30
C VAL A 272 44.52 -9.92 13.77
N ALA A 273 45.81 -9.72 13.49
CA ALA A 273 46.32 -8.48 12.93
C ALA A 273 45.75 -8.20 11.53
N THR A 274 45.76 -9.21 10.64
CA THR A 274 45.19 -9.09 9.29
C THR A 274 43.68 -8.85 9.34
N PHE A 275 42.97 -9.48 10.27
CA PHE A 275 41.52 -9.30 10.39
C PHE A 275 41.15 -7.94 10.99
N ARG A 276 41.82 -7.49 12.08
CA ARG A 276 41.65 -6.13 12.64
C ARG A 276 41.96 -5.03 11.63
N SER A 277 42.89 -5.27 10.69
CA SER A 277 43.16 -4.32 9.60
C SER A 277 42.05 -4.29 8.52
N ARG A 278 41.22 -5.33 8.41
CA ARG A 278 40.19 -5.48 7.36
C ARG A 278 38.77 -5.25 7.87
N THR A 279 38.50 -5.48 9.14
CA THR A 279 37.26 -5.10 9.79
C THR A 279 37.52 -3.81 10.57
N LEU A 280 36.91 -2.71 10.12
CA LEU A 280 37.05 -1.31 10.58
C LEU A 280 36.80 -1.04 12.09
N ILE A 281 36.73 -2.07 12.92
CA ILE A 281 36.46 -1.98 14.35
C ILE A 281 37.79 -2.08 15.11
N GLY A 282 38.38 -0.91 15.39
CA GLY A 282 39.33 -0.75 16.50
C GLY A 282 40.82 -0.78 16.17
N HIS A 283 41.28 -0.02 15.17
CA HIS A 283 42.71 0.32 15.09
C HIS A 283 42.96 1.73 15.61
N GLN A 284 43.28 1.84 16.91
CA GLN A 284 44.05 2.95 17.45
C GLN A 284 45.48 2.40 17.59
N GLU A 285 46.36 2.74 16.65
CA GLU A 285 47.80 2.47 16.77
C GLU A 285 48.36 3.33 17.91
N ASN A 286 48.37 2.79 19.11
CA ASN A 286 49.33 3.24 20.11
C ASN A 286 50.62 2.48 19.83
N GLY A 287 51.58 3.20 19.24
CA GLY A 287 52.87 2.67 18.82
C GLY A 287 53.58 1.92 19.95
N ASN A 288 54.20 0.80 19.60
CA ASN A 288 55.23 0.18 20.41
C ASN A 288 56.39 -0.31 19.53
N PRO A 289 57.60 -0.33 20.10
CA PRO A 289 58.85 -0.30 19.35
C PRO A 289 59.22 -1.66 18.74
N ALA A 290 60.14 -1.61 17.77
CA ALA A 290 60.60 -2.74 16.98
C ALA A 290 61.02 -3.95 17.84
N LEU A 291 60.42 -5.12 17.57
CA LEU A 291 60.88 -6.41 18.04
C LEU A 291 61.98 -6.96 17.10
N PRO A 292 62.97 -7.70 17.64
CA PRO A 292 64.08 -8.27 16.86
C PRO A 292 63.58 -9.44 15.97
N PRO A 293 64.35 -9.82 14.94
CA PRO A 293 63.88 -10.75 13.91
C PRO A 293 63.68 -12.14 14.51
N GLN A 294 62.52 -12.75 14.24
CA GLN A 294 62.23 -14.13 14.60
C GLN A 294 61.93 -14.97 13.36
N ASP A 295 62.51 -16.15 13.42
CA ASP A 295 62.86 -17.11 12.37
C ASP A 295 61.67 -17.73 11.60
N ASP A 296 61.97 -18.18 10.39
CA ASP A 296 61.04 -18.59 9.32
C ASP A 296 60.29 -19.91 9.63
N GLY A 297 59.03 -19.80 10.02
CA GLY A 297 58.05 -20.90 10.05
C GLY A 297 57.00 -20.77 8.94
N LYS A 298 57.36 -21.14 7.71
CA LYS A 298 56.56 -21.08 6.46
C LYS A 298 55.06 -21.41 6.60
N CYS A 299 54.21 -20.53 6.06
CA CYS A 299 52.99 -20.92 5.34
C CYS A 299 53.33 -20.96 3.83
N PRO A 300 53.09 -22.06 3.10
CA PRO A 300 53.41 -22.11 1.67
C PRO A 300 52.43 -21.25 0.86
N VAL A 301 52.97 -20.26 0.16
CA VAL A 301 52.29 -19.50 -0.89
C VAL A 301 52.30 -20.36 -2.16
N PRO A 302 51.17 -20.65 -2.82
CA PRO A 302 51.21 -21.33 -4.12
C PRO A 302 51.81 -20.40 -5.19
N PRO A 303 52.60 -20.93 -6.14
CA PRO A 303 53.25 -20.12 -7.15
C PRO A 303 52.22 -19.53 -8.12
N VAL A 304 52.30 -18.22 -8.31
CA VAL A 304 51.57 -17.50 -9.36
C VAL A 304 52.32 -17.73 -10.68
N THR A 305 51.81 -18.62 -11.51
CA THR A 305 52.26 -18.76 -12.90
C THR A 305 51.67 -17.61 -13.71
N TYR A 306 52.50 -16.66 -14.10
CA TYR A 306 52.14 -15.67 -15.12
C TYR A 306 52.30 -16.33 -16.50
N THR A 307 51.19 -16.54 -17.20
CA THR A 307 51.20 -16.77 -18.64
C THR A 307 50.69 -15.52 -19.33
N SER A 308 51.60 -14.86 -20.04
CA SER A 308 51.35 -13.71 -20.90
C SER A 308 50.73 -14.13 -22.23
N GLN A 309 49.84 -13.26 -22.74
CA GLN A 309 49.36 -13.15 -24.14
C GLN A 309 48.51 -14.30 -24.71
N GLN A 310 47.28 -13.99 -25.13
CA GLN A 310 46.93 -13.78 -26.55
C GLN A 310 45.41 -13.57 -26.75
N GLN A 311 45.10 -12.50 -27.50
CA GLN A 311 44.07 -12.32 -28.53
C GLN A 311 42.57 -12.62 -28.25
N LEU A 312 41.78 -11.56 -28.48
CA LEU A 312 40.36 -11.57 -28.89
C LEU A 312 40.08 -12.57 -30.04
N PRO A 313 38.83 -13.04 -30.19
CA PRO A 313 37.96 -12.37 -31.14
C PRO A 313 36.51 -12.15 -30.66
N ASN A 314 35.93 -11.08 -31.22
CA ASN A 314 34.51 -10.78 -31.31
C ASN A 314 33.66 -12.02 -31.65
N LYS A 315 32.50 -12.14 -31.00
CA LYS A 315 31.30 -12.71 -31.65
C LYS A 315 30.02 -12.04 -31.14
N VAL A 316 29.44 -11.25 -32.03
CA VAL A 316 28.05 -10.79 -32.05
C VAL A 316 27.17 -11.98 -32.44
N VAL A 317 26.13 -12.32 -31.65
CA VAL A 317 24.88 -12.93 -32.14
C VAL A 317 23.69 -12.58 -31.22
N THR A 318 22.86 -11.65 -31.71
CA THR A 318 21.41 -11.74 -31.96
C THR A 318 20.45 -12.42 -30.95
N ARG A 319 19.62 -11.58 -30.31
CA ARG A 319 18.14 -11.61 -30.19
C ARG A 319 17.41 -12.96 -30.13
N ALA A 320 16.64 -13.17 -29.05
CA ALA A 320 15.38 -13.94 -29.10
C ALA A 320 14.33 -13.30 -28.18
N ARG A 321 13.35 -12.66 -28.84
CA ARG A 321 12.07 -12.21 -28.30
C ARG A 321 11.19 -13.44 -28.13
N ARG A 322 10.68 -13.73 -26.93
CA ARG A 322 9.58 -14.68 -26.74
C ARG A 322 8.48 -14.05 -25.90
N GLN A 323 7.33 -13.93 -26.55
CA GLN A 323 6.02 -13.77 -25.95
C GLN A 323 5.68 -15.03 -25.14
N SER A 324 5.15 -14.85 -23.95
CA SER A 324 4.24 -15.78 -23.27
C SER A 324 3.32 -14.88 -22.44
N GLY A 325 2.06 -14.67 -22.82
CA GLY A 325 1.03 -15.69 -22.67
C GLY A 325 0.52 -15.60 -21.22
N VAL A 326 -0.34 -14.62 -20.95
CA VAL A 326 -1.00 -14.43 -19.65
C VAL A 326 -2.17 -15.43 -19.60
N PRO A 327 -2.20 -16.41 -18.66
CA PRO A 327 -3.39 -17.19 -18.41
C PRO A 327 -4.40 -16.40 -17.55
N PRO A 328 -5.71 -16.69 -17.66
CA PRO A 328 -6.75 -15.93 -16.96
C PRO A 328 -6.75 -16.20 -15.46
N ILE A 329 -6.99 -15.14 -14.69
CA ILE A 329 -7.16 -15.17 -13.23
C ILE A 329 -8.53 -15.81 -12.92
N PRO A 330 -8.61 -16.83 -12.03
CA PRO A 330 -9.87 -17.38 -11.57
C PRO A 330 -10.55 -16.42 -10.59
N VAL A 331 -11.84 -16.19 -10.81
CA VAL A 331 -12.73 -15.44 -9.91
C VAL A 331 -13.02 -16.28 -8.67
N PRO A 332 -12.83 -15.76 -7.43
CA PRO A 332 -13.19 -16.51 -6.22
C PRO A 332 -14.71 -16.62 -6.05
N PRO A 333 -15.20 -17.73 -5.48
CA PRO A 333 -16.61 -18.05 -5.36
C PRO A 333 -17.32 -17.11 -4.37
N GLY A 334 -18.54 -16.74 -4.76
CA GLY A 334 -19.35 -15.71 -4.11
C GLY A 334 -19.70 -15.99 -2.66
N ILE A 335 -19.72 -14.90 -1.90
CA ILE A 335 -20.43 -14.80 -0.63
C ILE A 335 -21.93 -14.68 -0.97
N ARG A 336 -22.69 -15.76 -0.76
CA ARG A 336 -24.15 -15.67 -0.62
C ARG A 336 -24.45 -15.05 0.73
N HIS A 337 -25.23 -13.98 0.73
CA HIS A 337 -25.95 -13.53 1.92
C HIS A 337 -27.47 -13.71 1.70
N PRO A 338 -28.22 -13.98 2.79
CA PRO A 338 -29.63 -14.35 2.78
C PRO A 338 -30.57 -13.28 2.22
#